data_AF-A0A7S1I3W4-F1
#
_entry.id   AF-A0A7S1I3W4-F1
#
_cell.length_a   1.000
_cell.length_b   1.000
_cell.length_c   1.000
_cell.angle_alpha   90.00
_cell.angle_beta   90.00
_cell.angle_gamma   90.00
#
_symmetry.space_group_name_H-M   'P 1'
#
loop_
_entity.id
_entity.type
_entity.pdbx_description
1 polymer ?
#
loop_
_entity_poly.entity_id
_entity_poly.type
_entity_poly.pdbx_seq_one_letter_code
_entity_poly.pdbx_strand_id
1 'polypeptide(L)'
;MGGTPSACVLPLLEGLTAGLARWNSSTHVQCFVGGFAGLLRGDSIQVTPAVLKQLRDAEGVSLFGNGHQCLDLADLSTVVQVCESMHLTGLLFVGGIHH
;
A
#
# COMPACT_ATOMS: atom_id res chain seq x y z
N MET A 1 -2.53 15.78 -14.11
CA MET A 1 -3.91 15.27 -13.98
C MET A 1 -3.87 14.07 -13.06
N GLY A 2 -4.56 14.14 -11.92
CA GLY A 2 -4.49 13.13 -10.87
C GLY A 2 -5.22 11.87 -11.28
N GLY A 3 -4.58 10.70 -11.12
CA GLY A 3 -5.28 9.42 -11.18
C GLY A 3 -6.41 9.45 -10.17
N THR A 4 -7.65 9.19 -10.63
CA THR A 4 -8.78 9.13 -9.71
C THR A 4 -8.55 7.96 -8.77
N PRO A 5 -8.62 8.19 -7.47
CA PRO A 5 -8.50 7.12 -6.53
C PRO A 5 -9.59 6.07 -6.74
N SER A 6 -9.21 4.79 -6.83
CA SER A 6 -10.22 3.75 -6.99
C SER A 6 -11.02 3.61 -5.69
N ALA A 7 -12.36 3.60 -5.80
CA ALA A 7 -13.28 3.36 -4.68
C ALA A 7 -13.04 2.01 -3.97
N CYS A 8 -12.17 1.17 -4.53
CA CYS A 8 -11.87 -0.18 -4.08
C CYS A 8 -10.79 -0.27 -2.98
N VAL A 9 -10.03 0.81 -2.73
CA VAL A 9 -8.88 0.75 -1.79
C VAL A 9 -9.33 0.43 -0.37
N LEU A 10 -10.34 1.13 0.15
CA LEU A 10 -10.81 0.92 1.52
C LEU A 10 -11.38 -0.51 1.74
N PRO A 11 -12.31 -1.02 0.92
CA PRO A 11 -12.78 -2.40 1.04
C PRO A 11 -11.66 -3.45 0.92
N LEU A 12 -10.65 -3.20 0.08
CA LEU A 12 -9.49 -4.08 -0.05
C LEU A 12 -8.67 -4.12 1.23
N LEU A 13 -8.37 -2.96 1.83
CA LEU A 13 -7.60 -2.92 3.08
C LEU A 13 -8.36 -3.54 4.25
N GLU A 14 -9.67 -3.31 4.34
CA GLU A 14 -10.53 -3.95 5.34
C GLU A 14 -10.53 -5.47 5.20
N GLY A 15 -10.73 -5.98 3.98
CA GLY A 15 -10.74 -7.41 3.71
C GLY A 15 -9.39 -8.07 3.98
N LEU A 16 -8.30 -7.43 3.53
CA LEU A 16 -6.94 -7.94 3.71
C LEU A 16 -6.56 -7.97 5.20
N THR A 17 -6.77 -6.89 5.94
CA THR A 17 -6.44 -6.82 7.36
C THR A 17 -7.27 -7.80 8.19
N ALA A 18 -8.58 -7.91 7.92
CA ALA A 18 -9.45 -8.87 8.58
C ALA A 18 -9.06 -10.33 8.27
N GLY A 19 -8.74 -10.63 7.01
CA GLY A 19 -8.30 -11.97 6.58
C GLY A 19 -6.98 -12.38 7.22
N LEU A 20 -5.98 -11.50 7.19
CA LEU A 20 -4.67 -11.74 7.78
C LEU A 20 -4.75 -11.86 9.31
N ALA A 21 -5.54 -11.02 9.98
CA ALA A 21 -5.73 -11.10 11.43
C ALA A 21 -6.36 -12.44 11.87
N ARG A 22 -7.20 -13.05 11.03
CA ARG A 22 -7.76 -14.39 11.29
C ARG A 22 -6.74 -15.51 11.15
N TRP A 23 -5.76 -15.35 10.27
CA TRP A 23 -4.69 -16.32 10.10
C TRP A 23 -3.63 -16.17 11.20
N ASN A 24 -3.17 -14.94 11.42
CA ASN A 24 -2.23 -14.61 12.48
C ASN A 24 -2.45 -13.17 12.94
N SER A 25 -2.85 -12.99 14.19
CA SER A 25 -3.17 -11.69 14.78
C SER A 25 -1.96 -10.76 14.96
N SER A 26 -0.73 -11.28 14.89
CA SER A 26 0.49 -10.46 14.87
C SER A 26 0.84 -9.91 13.48
N THR A 27 0.07 -10.26 12.45
CA THR A 27 0.31 -9.75 11.09
C THR A 27 0.04 -8.26 11.02
N HIS A 28 0.96 -7.52 10.40
CA HIS A 28 0.83 -6.10 10.15
C HIS A 28 0.80 -5.82 8.65
N VAL A 29 -0.09 -4.91 8.24
CA VAL A 29 -0.18 -4.44 6.85
C VAL A 29 0.41 -3.05 6.78
N GLN A 30 1.28 -2.83 5.79
CA GLN A 30 1.88 -1.53 5.50
C GLN A 30 1.50 -1.13 4.08
N CYS A 31 1.13 0.14 3.91
CA CYS A 31 0.82 0.72 2.61
C CYS A 31 1.83 1.82 2.27
N PHE A 32 2.50 1.70 1.13
CA PHE A 32 3.47 2.68 0.67
C PHE A 32 2.80 3.96 0.15
N VAL A 33 3.32 5.11 0.57
CA VAL A 33 2.77 6.43 0.25
C VAL A 33 3.26 6.89 -1.12
N GLY A 34 2.35 7.12 -2.06
CA GLY A 34 2.63 7.55 -3.42
C GLY A 34 2.98 6.39 -4.37
N GLY A 35 2.53 5.18 -4.07
CA GLY A 35 2.77 3.99 -4.89
C GLY A 35 4.25 3.60 -4.93
N PHE A 36 4.80 3.31 -6.10
CA PHE A 36 6.19 2.84 -6.24
C PHE A 36 7.22 3.87 -5.77
N ALA A 37 6.94 5.16 -5.87
CA ALA A 37 7.84 6.18 -5.35
C ALA A 37 8.01 6.04 -3.82
N GLY A 38 6.93 5.74 -3.10
CA GLY A 38 6.99 5.44 -1.67
C GLY A 38 7.70 4.13 -1.37
N LEU A 39 7.46 3.10 -2.18
CA LEU A 39 8.16 1.82 -2.07
C LEU A 39 9.68 2.01 -2.19
N LEU A 40 10.16 2.74 -3.19
CA LEU A 40 11.60 2.96 -3.38
C LEU A 40 12.25 3.79 -2.26
N ARG A 41 11.45 4.58 -1.53
CA ARG A 41 11.93 5.35 -0.37
C ARG A 41 11.74 4.64 0.96
N GLY A 42 10.98 3.54 1.01
CA GLY A 42 10.53 2.92 2.26
C GLY A 42 9.46 3.72 3.01
N ASP A 43 8.82 4.69 2.35
CA ASP A 43 7.79 5.53 2.96
C ASP A 43 6.46 4.78 3.00
N SER A 44 6.08 4.32 4.19
CA SER A 44 4.83 3.59 4.39
C SER A 44 4.06 4.05 5.62
N ILE A 45 2.77 3.70 5.64
CA ILE A 45 1.89 3.86 6.79
C ILE A 45 1.37 2.47 7.17
N GLN A 46 1.50 2.12 8.44
CA GLN A 46 0.87 0.92 8.98
C GLN A 46 -0.65 1.08 8.99
N VAL A 47 -1.36 0.11 8.41
CA VAL A 47 -2.82 0.10 8.36
C VAL A 47 -3.36 -0.35 9.71
N THR A 48 -3.75 0.64 10.52
CA THR A 48 -4.37 0.44 11.84
C THR A 48 -5.88 0.70 11.78
N PRO A 49 -6.67 0.30 12.79
CA PRO A 49 -8.08 0.66 12.87
C PRO A 49 -8.34 2.16 12.79
N ALA A 50 -7.44 2.98 13.32
CA ALA A 50 -7.52 4.43 13.23
C ALA A 50 -7.34 4.93 11.79
N VAL A 51 -6.37 4.36 11.05
CA VAL A 51 -6.15 4.67 9.63
C VAL A 51 -7.36 4.26 8.79
N LEU A 52 -7.93 3.06 9.01
CA LEU A 52 -9.15 2.62 8.33
C LEU A 52 -10.35 3.54 8.61
N LYS A 53 -10.50 4.00 9.86
CA LYS A 53 -11.52 4.98 10.22
C LYS A 53 -11.32 6.30 9.48
N GLN A 54 -10.10 6.83 9.45
CA GLN A 54 -9.78 8.06 8.73
C GLN A 54 -10.07 7.95 7.23
N LEU A 55 -9.75 6.81 6.60
CA LEU A 55 -10.06 6.57 5.18
C LEU A 55 -11.57 6.56 4.90
N ARG A 56 -12.36 6.00 5.83
CA ARG A 56 -13.82 5.99 5.74
C ARG A 56 -14.40 7.41 5.85
N ASP A 57 -13.89 8.18 6.81
CA ASP A 57 -14.37 9.53 7.12
C ASP A 57 -13.94 10.55 6.04
N ALA A 58 -12.82 10.30 5.35
CA ALA A 58 -12.24 11.21 4.36
C ALA A 58 -12.74 11.01 2.91
N GLU A 59 -13.86 10.29 2.69
CA GLU A 59 -14.31 9.85 1.36
C GLU A 59 -13.17 9.24 0.52
N GLY A 60 -12.32 8.46 1.18
CA GLY A 60 -11.40 7.56 0.54
C GLY A 60 -9.93 8.00 0.52
N VAL A 61 -9.52 9.14 -0.04
CA VAL A 61 -8.19 9.07 -0.72
C VAL A 61 -7.29 10.30 -0.75
N SER A 62 -6.80 10.69 0.44
CA SER A 62 -5.60 11.55 0.53
C SER A 62 -4.39 10.88 1.18
N LEU A 63 -4.60 9.84 2.01
CA LEU A 63 -3.54 9.33 2.90
C LEU A 63 -2.37 8.63 2.17
N PHE A 64 -2.64 7.95 1.07
CA PHE A 64 -1.61 7.16 0.35
C PHE A 64 -1.20 7.77 -0.99
N GLY A 65 -1.80 8.88 -1.42
CA GLY A 65 -1.51 9.52 -2.71
C GLY A 65 -1.79 8.62 -3.93
N ASN A 66 -1.43 9.12 -5.13
CA ASN A 66 -1.49 8.38 -6.38
C ASN A 66 -0.09 8.28 -6.98
N GLY A 67 0.42 7.06 -7.16
CA GLY A 67 1.66 6.81 -7.87
C GLY A 67 1.40 6.56 -9.35
N HIS A 68 2.08 7.29 -10.24
CA HIS A 68 2.09 7.08 -11.70
C HIS A 68 3.42 6.55 -12.22
N GLN A 69 4.35 6.29 -11.30
CA GLN A 69 5.65 5.76 -11.64
C GLN A 69 5.50 4.28 -12.03
N CYS A 70 6.30 3.83 -12.99
CA CYS A 70 6.52 2.41 -13.28
C CYS A 70 7.84 1.98 -12.61
N LEU A 71 7.92 0.72 -12.20
CA LEU A 71 9.19 0.13 -11.77
C LEU A 71 9.94 -0.38 -13.00
N ASP A 72 11.22 -0.02 -13.09
CA ASP A 72 12.13 -0.59 -14.07
C ASP A 72 13.00 -1.70 -13.45
N LEU A 73 13.67 -2.48 -14.29
CA LEU A 73 14.59 -3.54 -13.82
C LEU A 73 15.71 -3.00 -12.93
N ALA A 74 16.12 -1.74 -13.16
CA ALA A 74 17.12 -1.07 -12.34
C ALA A 74 16.66 -0.85 -10.88
N ASP A 75 15.35 -0.72 -10.66
CA ASP A 75 14.77 -0.43 -9.35
C ASP A 75 14.64 -1.67 -8.45
N LEU A 76 14.77 -2.88 -9.02
CA LEU A 76 14.53 -4.14 -8.30
C LEU A 76 15.45 -4.32 -7.08
N SER A 77 16.71 -3.90 -7.21
CA SER A 77 17.67 -3.98 -6.10
C SER A 77 17.23 -3.13 -4.90
N THR A 78 16.74 -1.92 -5.17
CA THR A 78 16.19 -1.01 -4.16
C THR A 78 14.92 -1.58 -3.53
N VAL A 79 14.01 -2.15 -4.33
CA VAL A 79 12.79 -2.78 -3.81
C VAL A 79 13.12 -3.93 -2.86
N VAL A 80 14.08 -4.79 -3.20
CA VAL A 80 14.53 -5.88 -2.34
C VAL A 80 15.10 -5.33 -1.03
N GLN A 81 15.98 -4.32 -1.09
CA GLN A 81 16.55 -3.70 0.11
C GLN A 81 15.48 -3.11 1.03
N VAL A 82 14.47 -2.43 0.48
CA VAL A 82 13.37 -1.89 1.28
C VAL A 82 12.58 -3.02 1.93
N CYS A 83 12.18 -4.04 1.16
CA CYS A 83 11.45 -5.18 1.70
C CYS A 83 12.21 -5.91 2.83
N GLU A 84 13.52 -6.10 2.67
CA GLU A 84 14.38 -6.74 3.68
C GLU A 84 14.50 -5.87 4.93
N SER A 85 14.75 -4.56 4.78
CA SER A 85 14.90 -3.63 5.91
C SER A 85 13.61 -3.48 6.73
N MET A 86 12.46 -3.63 6.09
CA MET A 86 11.14 -3.55 6.72
C MET A 86 10.62 -4.91 7.16
N HIS A 87 11.39 -5.98 6.95
CA HIS A 87 11.03 -7.36 7.26
C HIS A 87 9.69 -7.80 6.63
N LEU A 88 9.43 -7.37 5.40
CA LEU A 88 8.21 -7.74 4.68
C LEU A 88 8.26 -9.19 4.24
N THR A 89 7.23 -9.96 4.60
CA THR A 89 7.06 -11.36 4.16
C THR A 89 6.46 -11.45 2.75
N GLY A 90 5.77 -10.41 2.30
CA GLY A 90 5.13 -10.39 1.00
C GLY A 90 4.78 -8.97 0.56
N LEU A 91 4.59 -8.80 -0.74
CA LEU A 91 4.26 -7.54 -1.38
C LEU A 91 3.02 -7.75 -2.27
N LEU A 92 2.02 -6.90 -2.11
CA LEU A 92 0.79 -6.90 -2.90
C LEU A 92 0.71 -5.62 -3.72
N PHE A 93 0.66 -5.75 -5.04
CA PHE A 93 0.44 -4.64 -5.94
C PHE A 93 -1.04 -4.55 -6.31
N VAL A 94 -1.63 -3.37 -6.13
CA VAL A 94 -3.03 -3.08 -6.45
C VAL A 94 -3.07 -1.94 -7.46
N GLY A 95 -3.46 -2.24 -8.68
CA GLY A 95 -3.52 -1.26 -9.77
C GLY A 95 -4.14 -1.87 -11.03
N GLY A 96 -4.46 -1.01 -11.99
CA GLY A 96 -4.89 -1.44 -13.32
C GLY A 96 -3.72 -1.63 -14.26
N ILE A 97 -3.97 -2.31 -15.38
CA ILE A 97 -3.03 -2.37 -16.49
C ILE A 97 -3.26 -1.08 -17.30
N HIS A 98 -2.31 -0.15 -17.25
CA HIS A 98 -2.31 1.00 -18.15
C HIS A 98 -1.53 0.61 -19.42
N HIS A 99 -2.24 0.49 -20.53
CA HIS A 99 -1.69 0.36 -21.88
C HIS A 99 -1.29 1.73 -22.44
#